data_AF-A0A1X7SK07-F1
#
_entry.id   AF-A0A1X7SK07-F1
#
_cell.length_a   1.000
_cell.length_b   1.000
_cell.length_c   1.000
_cell.angle_alpha   90.00
_cell.angle_beta   90.00
_cell.angle_gamma   90.00
#
_symmetry.space_group_name_H-M   'P 1'
#
loop_
_entity.id
_entity.type
_entity.pdbx_description
1 polymer ?
#
loop_
_entity_poly.entity_id
_entity_poly.type
_entity_poly.pdbx_seq_one_letter_code
_entity_poly.pdbx_strand_id
1 'polypeptide(L)' 'LVFKNLREKLGLDQRRFCISGGAPLPKAVTDFYAGFDIALLQLYGMSETSSVATVNTLGNR' A
#
# COMPACT_ATOMS: atom_id res chain seq x y z
N LEU A 1 -4.74 -17.82 -3.88
CA LEU A 1 -5.95 -18.68 -3.89
C LEU A 1 -6.79 -18.56 -2.61
N VAL A 2 -6.19 -18.43 -1.41
CA VAL A 2 -6.95 -18.39 -0.12
C VAL A 2 -7.76 -17.11 0.10
N PHE A 3 -7.24 -15.93 -0.30
CA PHE A 3 -7.90 -14.64 -0.07
C PHE A 3 -8.71 -14.10 -1.26
N LYS A 4 -8.91 -14.88 -2.33
CA LYS A 4 -9.56 -14.39 -3.56
C LYS A 4 -10.98 -13.88 -3.29
N ASN A 5 -11.82 -14.69 -2.65
CA ASN A 5 -13.19 -14.34 -2.30
C ASN A 5 -13.27 -13.12 -1.35
N LEU A 6 -12.30 -12.98 -0.44
CA LEU A 6 -12.26 -11.86 0.49
C LEU A 6 -11.83 -10.56 -0.22
N ARG A 7 -10.84 -10.65 -1.13
CA ARG A 7 -10.45 -9.51 -1.98
C ARG A 7 -11.59 -9.04 -2.87
N GLU A 8 -12.36 -9.96 -3.46
CA GLU A 8 -13.55 -9.63 -4.26
C GLU A 8 -14.60 -8.89 -3.42
N LYS A 9 -14.93 -9.39 -2.23
CA LYS A 9 -15.89 -8.72 -1.32
C LYS A 9 -15.43 -7.35 -0.82
N LEU A 10 -14.13 -7.15 -0.67
CA LEU A 10 -13.54 -5.87 -0.27
C LEU A 10 -13.29 -4.92 -1.45
N GLY A 11 -13.55 -5.35 -2.70
CA GLY A 11 -13.25 -4.55 -3.90
C GLY A 11 -11.75 -4.41 -4.21
N LEU A 12 -10.92 -5.31 -3.66
CA LEU A 12 -9.47 -5.32 -3.78
C LEU A 12 -8.96 -6.38 -4.78
N ASP A 13 -9.84 -7.05 -5.52
CA ASP A 13 -9.44 -8.13 -6.43
C ASP A 13 -8.54 -7.62 -7.57
N GLN A 14 -8.83 -6.43 -8.10
CA GLN A 14 -8.04 -5.81 -9.19
C GLN A 14 -6.86 -4.97 -8.71
N ARG A 15 -6.63 -4.84 -7.39
CA ARG A 15 -5.57 -4.00 -6.84
C ARG A 15 -4.23 -4.75 -6.84
N ARG A 16 -3.22 -4.13 -7.45
CA ARG A 16 -1.84 -4.65 -7.51
C ARG A 16 -0.96 -4.07 -6.41
N PHE A 17 -1.16 -2.80 -6.10
CA PHE A 17 -0.53 -2.08 -5.01
C PHE A 17 -1.43 -0.92 -4.60
N CYS A 18 -1.20 -0.44 -3.38
CA CYS A 18 -1.80 0.75 -2.81
C CYS A 18 -0.67 1.67 -2.36
N ILE A 19 -0.92 2.97 -2.31
CA ILE A 19 0.06 3.96 -1.85
C ILE A 19 -0.59 4.75 -0.72
N SER A 20 0.18 5.04 0.32
CA SER A 20 -0.22 5.89 1.44
C SER A 20 0.95 6.80 1.85
N GLY A 21 0.67 7.95 2.44
CA GLY A 21 1.69 8.90 2.87
C GLY A 21 1.12 9.99 3.75
N GLY A 22 1.94 11.01 4.02
CA GLY A 22 1.61 12.10 4.96
C GLY A 22 1.98 11.78 6.41
N ALA A 23 2.00 10.50 6.80
CA ALA A 23 2.54 10.03 8.08
C ALA A 23 3.12 8.61 7.93
N PRO A 24 4.10 8.23 8.78
CA PRO A 24 4.61 6.87 8.81
C PRO A 24 3.52 5.88 9.22
N LEU A 25 3.36 4.79 8.46
CA LEU A 25 2.40 3.75 8.78
C LEU A 25 2.93 2.78 9.84
N PRO A 26 2.09 2.33 10.78
CA PRO A 26 2.41 1.21 11.64
C PRO A 26 2.67 -0.05 10.82
N LYS A 27 3.70 -0.83 11.20
CA LYS A 27 4.04 -2.09 10.51
C LYS A 27 2.86 -3.06 10.40
N ALA A 28 1.98 -3.11 11.40
CA ALA A 28 0.79 -3.96 11.41
C ALA A 28 -0.14 -3.69 10.22
N VAL A 29 -0.25 -2.45 9.76
CA VAL A 29 -1.08 -2.10 8.59
C VAL A 29 -0.42 -2.64 7.33
N THR A 30 0.88 -2.43 7.17
CA THR A 30 1.64 -2.94 6.01
C THR A 30 1.59 -4.47 5.93
N ASP A 31 1.71 -5.16 7.08
CA ASP A 31 1.60 -6.63 7.18
C ASP A 31 0.20 -7.14 6.82
N PHE A 32 -0.85 -6.43 7.24
CA PHE A 32 -2.24 -6.77 6.88
C PHE A 32 -2.44 -6.76 5.35
N TYR A 33 -2.01 -5.71 4.65
CA TYR A 33 -2.12 -5.64 3.19
C TYR A 33 -1.22 -6.66 2.49
N ALA A 34 -0.03 -6.93 3.04
CA ALA A 34 0.85 -7.99 2.54
C ALA A 34 0.19 -9.38 2.63
N GLY A 35 -0.59 -9.65 3.68
CA GLY A 35 -1.40 -10.86 3.81
C GLY A 35 -2.45 -11.04 2.69
N PHE A 36 -2.93 -9.94 2.10
CA PHE A 36 -3.80 -9.95 0.92
C PHE A 36 -3.07 -10.05 -0.42
N ASP A 37 -1.74 -10.17 -0.40
CA ASP A 37 -0.89 -10.08 -1.60
C ASP A 37 -1.07 -8.71 -2.31
N ILE A 38 -1.17 -7.64 -1.52
CA ILE A 38 -1.25 -6.26 -2.00
C ILE A 38 -0.08 -5.49 -1.40
N ALA A 39 0.78 -4.94 -2.25
CA ALA A 39 1.87 -4.10 -1.77
C ALA A 39 1.35 -2.73 -1.30
N LEU A 40 1.65 -2.34 -0.06
CA LEU A 40 1.38 -1.00 0.46
C LEU A 40 2.67 -0.16 0.41
N LEU A 41 2.72 0.81 -0.51
CA LEU A 41 3.86 1.71 -0.69
C LEU A 41 3.67 2.97 0.15
N GLN A 42 4.75 3.44 0.76
CA GLN A 42 4.84 4.69 1.49
C GLN A 42 5.40 5.78 0.58
N LEU A 43 4.61 6.83 0.40
CA LEU A 43 5.03 8.06 -0.23
C LEU A 43 5.44 9.08 0.83
N TYR A 44 6.44 9.87 0.49
CA TYR A 44 6.85 11.08 1.20
C TYR A 44 6.72 12.28 0.28
N GLY A 45 6.21 13.37 0.82
CA GLY A 45 6.11 14.65 0.14
C GLY A 45 5.31 15.64 0.97
N MET A 46 5.29 16.88 0.51
CA MET A 46 4.58 18.00 1.13
C MET A 46 3.85 18.79 0.04
N SER A 47 2.98 19.71 0.44
CA SER A 47 2.33 20.62 -0.51
C SER A 47 3.36 21.44 -1.30
N GLU A 48 4.45 21.84 -0.64
CA GLU A 48 5.60 22.56 -1.20
C GLU A 48 6.38 21.74 -2.25
N THR A 49 6.19 20.42 -2.29
CA THR A 49 6.83 19.51 -3.26
C THR A 49 5.84 18.98 -4.29
N SER A 50 4.73 19.69 -4.55
CA SER A 50 3.66 19.20 -5.44
C SER A 50 3.10 17.84 -4.98
N SER A 51 2.92 17.66 -3.67
CA SER A 51 2.38 16.48 -2.98
C SER A 51 3.31 15.28 -2.83
N VAL A 52 3.97 14.82 -3.89
CA VAL A 52 4.78 13.58 -3.86
C VAL A 52 6.21 13.88 -4.26
N ALA A 53 7.15 13.67 -3.34
CA ALA A 53 8.58 13.80 -3.60
C ALA A 53 9.25 12.43 -3.83
N THR A 54 8.88 11.41 -3.07
CA THR A 54 9.51 10.07 -3.15
C THR A 54 8.52 8.97 -2.77
N VAL A 55 8.69 7.77 -3.34
CA VAL A 55 7.92 6.57 -3.00
C VAL A 55 8.88 5.39 -2.87
N ASN A 56 8.68 4.50 -1.91
CA ASN A 56 9.48 3.27 -1.83
C ASN A 56 9.07 2.26 -2.94
N THR A 57 9.98 1.36 -3.31
CA THR A 57 9.76 0.39 -4.38
C THR A 57 9.30 -0.97 -3.87
N LEU A 58 8.64 -1.74 -4.74
CA LEU A 58 8.18 -3.11 -4.47
C LEU A 58 9.30 -4.08 -4.07
N GLY A 59 10.56 -3.79 -4.41
CA GLY A 59 11.71 -4.63 -4.11
C GLY A 59 12.28 -4.46 -2.70
N ASN A 60 11.85 -3.45 -1.95
CA ASN A 60 12.38 -3.13 -0.62
C ASN A 60 11.56 -3.81 0.50
N ARG A 61 11.19 -5.09 0.32
CA ARG A 61 10.37 -5.89 1.25
C ARG A 61 11.17 -6.39 2.44
#